data_AF-A0A1C7GNY3-F1
#
_entry.id   AF-A0A1C7GNY3-F1
#
_cell.length_a   1.000
_cell.length_b   1.000
_cell.length_c   1.000
_cell.angle_alpha   90.00
_cell.angle_beta   90.00
_cell.angle_gamma   90.00
#
_symmetry.space_group_name_H-M   'P 1'
#
loop_
_entity.id
_entity.type
_entity.pdbx_description
1 polymer ?
#
loop_
_entity_poly.entity_id
_entity_poly.type
_entity_poly.pdbx_seq_one_letter_code
_entity_poly.pdbx_strand_id
1 'polypeptide(L)'
;MANRKRKIVLRVPVTAEEQALIQQKMALLHTANFSAYARKMLIDGYIVNVDTSDIRAQTAEIQKIGVNVNQIARRVNSTGTVYAQDMEDIKGALAEIWQLQRYILSSQR
;
A
#
# COMPACT_ATOMS: atom_id res chain seq x y z
N MET A 1 26.29 -20.63 36.90
CA MET A 1 25.18 -19.97 36.16
C MET A 1 23.98 -20.91 36.16
N ALA A 2 22.82 -20.47 36.67
CA ALA A 2 21.63 -21.33 36.77
C ALA A 2 21.19 -21.86 35.38
N ASN A 3 20.80 -23.14 35.32
CA ASN A 3 20.36 -23.82 34.09
C ASN A 3 19.06 -23.18 33.56
N ARG A 4 19.19 -22.19 32.67
CA ARG A 4 18.03 -21.51 32.06
C ARG A 4 17.38 -22.40 31.01
N LYS A 5 16.04 -22.50 31.05
CA LYS A 5 15.22 -23.22 30.04
C LYS A 5 15.40 -22.66 28.62
N ARG A 6 15.66 -21.35 28.48
CA ARG A 6 15.85 -20.66 27.20
C ARG A 6 17.27 -20.12 27.11
N LYS A 7 18.13 -20.83 26.37
CA LYS A 7 19.58 -20.56 26.28
C LYS A 7 19.96 -19.66 25.10
N ILE A 8 19.16 -19.67 24.03
CA ILE A 8 19.41 -18.87 22.82
C ILE A 8 18.86 -17.45 23.02
N VAL A 9 19.69 -16.45 22.71
CA VAL A 9 19.34 -15.03 22.78
C VAL A 9 19.32 -14.46 21.38
N LEU A 10 18.18 -13.88 20.99
CA LEU A 10 18.04 -13.10 19.77
C LEU A 10 18.22 -11.63 20.12
N ARG A 11 19.07 -10.91 19.37
CA ARG A 11 19.27 -9.46 19.52
C ARG A 11 18.66 -8.76 18.32
N VAL A 12 17.83 -7.75 18.59
CA VAL A 12 17.21 -6.90 17.56
C VAL A 12 17.53 -5.46 17.95
N PRO A 13 18.59 -4.86 17.38
CA PRO A 13 18.86 -3.44 17.54
C PRO A 13 17.71 -2.63 16.94
N VAL A 14 17.28 -1.59 17.64
CA VAL A 14 16.18 -0.71 17.23
C VAL A 14 16.53 0.74 17.56
N THR A 15 15.94 1.67 16.82
CA THR A 15 15.98 3.10 17.12
C THR A 15 15.08 3.42 18.33
N ALA A 16 15.20 4.64 18.88
CA ALA A 16 14.35 5.11 19.96
C ALA A 16 12.86 5.17 19.54
N GLU A 17 12.59 5.53 18.30
CA GLU A 17 11.24 5.60 17.73
C GLU A 17 10.62 4.20 17.61
N GLU A 18 11.38 3.24 17.08
CA GLU A 18 10.96 1.84 16.99
C GLU A 18 10.72 1.23 18.37
N GLN A 19 11.55 1.58 19.38
CA GLN A 19 11.36 1.14 20.75
C GLN A 19 10.05 1.67 21.35
N ALA A 20 9.72 2.95 21.11
CA ALA A 20 8.47 3.55 21.58
C ALA A 20 7.24 2.85 20.96
N LEU A 21 7.29 2.57 19.65
CA LEU A 21 6.23 1.84 18.95
C LEU A 21 6.06 0.41 19.49
N ILE A 22 7.17 -0.29 19.77
CA ILE A 22 7.14 -1.61 20.39
C ILE A 22 6.47 -1.56 21.77
N GLN A 23 6.80 -0.56 22.60
CA GLN A 23 6.19 -0.39 23.92
C GLN A 23 4.68 -0.12 23.84
N GLN A 24 4.24 0.72 22.91
CA GLN A 24 2.81 0.94 22.66
C GLN A 24 2.10 -0.36 22.28
N LYS A 25 2.67 -1.15 21.37
CA LYS A 25 2.10 -2.45 20.99
C LYS A 25 2.11 -3.47 22.14
N MET A 26 3.13 -3.44 22.99
CA MET A 26 3.19 -4.27 24.20
C MET A 26 2.06 -3.93 25.17
N ALA A 27 1.70 -2.65 25.29
CA ALA A 27 0.59 -2.21 26.14
C ALA A 27 -0.75 -2.78 25.67
N LEU A 28 -0.96 -2.97 24.36
CA LEU A 28 -2.16 -3.61 23.79
C LEU A 28 -2.32 -5.07 24.24
N LEU A 29 -1.21 -5.76 24.49
CA LEU A 29 -1.19 -7.12 25.04
C LEU A 29 -1.05 -7.15 26.57
N HIS A 30 -1.17 -5.98 27.23
CA HIS A 30 -1.06 -5.80 28.66
C HIS A 30 0.19 -6.46 29.28
N THR A 31 1.33 -6.41 28.57
CA THR A 31 2.58 -7.03 29.01
C THR A 31 3.71 -6.02 29.14
N ALA A 32 4.42 -6.06 30.26
CA ALA A 32 5.67 -5.33 30.45
C ALA A 32 6.92 -6.15 30.04
N ASN A 33 6.74 -7.44 29.71
CA ASN A 33 7.85 -8.34 29.42
C ASN A 33 8.10 -8.43 27.91
N PHE A 34 9.13 -7.72 27.43
CA PHE A 34 9.51 -7.72 26.01
C PHE A 34 9.82 -9.13 25.49
N SER A 35 10.50 -9.97 26.26
CA SER A 35 10.82 -11.34 25.82
C SER A 35 9.58 -12.22 25.69
N ALA A 36 8.54 -11.99 26.49
CA ALA A 36 7.27 -12.69 26.35
C ALA A 36 6.50 -12.18 25.12
N TYR A 37 6.43 -10.85 24.97
CA TYR A 37 5.83 -10.20 23.80
C TYR A 37 6.48 -10.66 22.49
N ALA A 38 7.80 -10.56 22.39
CA ALA A 38 8.56 -10.93 21.20
C ALA A 38 8.36 -12.41 20.84
N ARG A 39 8.39 -13.33 21.81
CA ARG A 39 8.12 -14.75 21.51
C ARG A 39 6.69 -14.98 21.02
N LYS A 40 5.70 -14.34 21.63
CA LYS A 40 4.30 -14.45 21.18
C LYS A 40 4.14 -13.92 19.76
N MET A 41 4.72 -12.76 19.45
CA MET A 41 4.64 -12.19 18.11
C MET A 41 5.43 -12.97 17.05
N LEU A 42 6.61 -13.50 17.40
CA LEU A 42 7.47 -14.24 16.46
C LEU A 42 7.01 -15.68 16.22
N ILE A 43 6.24 -16.27 17.13
CA ILE A 43 5.77 -17.66 17.02
C ILE A 43 4.29 -17.71 16.62
N ASP A 44 3.43 -16.93 17.29
CA ASP A 44 1.98 -16.98 17.11
C ASP A 44 1.46 -15.89 16.15
N GLY A 45 2.33 -14.95 15.73
CA GLY A 45 1.95 -13.90 14.81
C GLY A 45 1.54 -14.44 13.45
N TYR A 46 0.41 -13.99 12.93
CA TYR A 46 0.00 -14.29 11.56
C TYR A 46 0.80 -13.43 10.58
N ILE A 47 1.37 -14.08 9.55
CA ILE A 47 1.94 -13.38 8.41
C ILE A 47 0.79 -13.10 7.44
N VAL A 48 0.35 -11.85 7.40
CA VAL A 48 -0.59 -11.40 6.36
C VAL A 48 0.25 -11.02 5.15
N ASN A 49 0.24 -11.88 4.14
CA ASN A 49 0.78 -11.52 2.84
C ASN A 49 -0.31 -10.73 2.08
N VAL A 50 -0.20 -9.40 2.09
CA VAL A 50 -1.06 -8.57 1.26
C VAL A 50 -0.52 -8.64 -0.15
N ASP A 51 -1.08 -9.53 -0.97
CA ASP A 51 -0.78 -9.54 -2.39
C ASP A 51 -1.33 -8.25 -3.01
N THR A 52 -0.42 -7.35 -3.35
CA THR A 52 -0.73 -6.05 -3.97
C THR A 52 -0.45 -6.08 -5.47
N SER A 53 -0.19 -7.25 -6.06
CA SER A 53 0.06 -7.40 -7.48
C SER A 53 -1.08 -6.83 -8.33
N ASP A 54 -2.32 -7.10 -7.96
CA ASP A 54 -3.51 -6.56 -8.63
C ASP A 54 -3.58 -5.03 -8.54
N ILE A 55 -3.27 -4.45 -7.38
CA ILE A 55 -3.23 -2.98 -7.19
C ILE A 55 -2.13 -2.35 -8.05
N ARG A 56 -0.97 -3.01 -8.19
CA ARG A 56 0.13 -2.53 -9.05
C ARG A 56 -0.23 -2.59 -10.53
N ALA A 57 -0.84 -3.68 -10.97
CA ALA A 57 -1.32 -3.81 -12.35
C ALA A 57 -2.37 -2.73 -12.68
N GLN A 58 -3.29 -2.47 -11.75
CA GLN A 58 -4.30 -1.42 -11.89
C GLN A 58 -3.69 -0.02 -11.94
N THR A 59 -2.70 0.26 -11.09
CA THR A 59 -2.00 1.56 -11.09
C THR A 59 -1.32 1.83 -12.43
N ALA A 60 -0.75 0.80 -13.06
CA ALA A 60 -0.13 0.91 -14.37
C ALA A 60 -1.13 1.28 -15.47
N GLU A 61 -2.34 0.69 -15.46
CA GLU A 61 -3.39 1.04 -16.44
C GLU A 61 -3.91 2.48 -16.23
N ILE A 62 -4.13 2.90 -14.98
CA ILE A 62 -4.51 4.30 -14.67
C ILE A 62 -3.44 5.29 -15.15
N GLN A 63 -2.16 4.94 -14.98
CA GLN A 63 -1.05 5.79 -15.41
C GLN A 63 -1.01 6.00 -16.93
N LYS A 64 -1.33 4.98 -17.73
CA LYS A 64 -1.44 5.11 -19.20
C LYS A 64 -2.53 6.10 -19.59
N ILE A 65 -3.67 6.08 -18.90
CA ILE A 65 -4.75 7.02 -19.18
C ILE A 65 -4.34 8.45 -18.80
N GLY A 66 -3.69 8.64 -17.65
CA GLY A 66 -3.13 9.94 -17.25
C GLY A 66 -2.14 10.51 -18.27
N VAL A 67 -1.33 9.65 -18.89
CA VAL A 67 -0.41 10.05 -19.98
C VAL A 67 -1.18 10.53 -21.21
N ASN A 68 -2.24 9.83 -21.63
CA ASN A 68 -3.07 10.23 -22.78
C ASN A 68 -3.79 11.56 -22.53
N VAL A 69 -4.38 11.74 -21.34
CA VAL A 69 -5.02 13.00 -20.95
C VAL A 69 -4.01 14.17 -20.94
N ASN A 70 -2.79 13.95 -20.45
CA ASN A 70 -1.73 14.97 -20.45
C ASN A 70 -1.30 15.36 -21.88
N GLN A 71 -1.30 14.41 -22.82
CA GLN A 71 -1.02 14.71 -24.23
C GLN A 71 -2.10 15.61 -24.83
N ILE A 72 -3.38 15.36 -24.53
CA ILE A 72 -4.48 16.20 -24.99
C ILE A 72 -4.36 17.60 -24.39
N ALA A 73 -4.07 17.71 -23.09
CA ALA A 73 -3.86 18.99 -22.42
C ALA A 73 -2.71 19.81 -23.04
N ARG A 74 -1.57 19.17 -23.37
CA ARG A 74 -0.47 19.83 -24.07
C ARG A 74 -0.88 20.29 -25.46
N ARG A 75 -1.65 19.48 -26.19
CA ARG A 75 -2.11 19.80 -27.55
C ARG A 75 -3.01 21.04 -27.54
N VAL A 76 -4.01 21.06 -26.66
CA VAL A 76 -4.90 22.21 -26.43
C VAL A 76 -4.13 23.47 -26.04
N ASN A 77 -3.16 23.35 -25.12
CA ASN A 77 -2.33 24.48 -24.72
C ASN A 77 -1.44 25.01 -25.87
N SER A 78 -1.08 24.17 -26.85
CA SER A 78 -0.25 24.57 -27.99
C SER A 78 -1.02 25.15 -29.17
N THR A 79 -2.28 24.75 -29.39
CA THR A 79 -3.11 25.20 -30.53
C THR A 79 -4.10 26.30 -30.16
N GLY A 80 -4.32 26.57 -28.87
CA GLY A 80 -5.22 27.64 -28.39
C GLY A 80 -6.70 27.45 -28.75
N THR A 81 -7.05 26.30 -29.33
CA THR A 81 -8.39 25.95 -29.81
C THR A 81 -8.72 24.54 -29.36
N VAL A 82 -9.82 24.38 -28.63
CA VAL A 82 -10.34 23.07 -28.20
C VAL A 82 -11.26 22.57 -29.31
N TYR A 83 -10.83 21.56 -30.05
CA TYR A 83 -11.71 20.93 -31.04
C TYR A 83 -12.73 20.03 -30.34
N ALA A 84 -13.94 19.92 -30.90
CA ALA A 84 -14.97 19.01 -30.40
C ALA A 84 -14.46 17.55 -30.31
N GLN A 85 -13.54 17.18 -31.20
CA GLN A 85 -12.85 15.89 -31.21
C GLN A 85 -11.98 15.68 -29.95
N ASP A 86 -11.24 16.70 -29.49
CA ASP A 86 -10.43 16.60 -28.28
C ASP A 86 -11.31 16.43 -27.03
N MET A 87 -12.54 16.99 -27.04
CA MET A 87 -13.53 16.77 -25.97
C MET A 87 -14.14 15.36 -26.00
N GLU A 88 -14.40 14.81 -27.19
CA GLU A 88 -14.85 13.42 -27.36
C GLU A 88 -13.80 12.45 -26.83
N ASP A 89 -12.53 12.65 -27.18
CA ASP A 89 -11.40 11.81 -26.74
C ASP A 89 -11.23 11.84 -25.21
N ILE A 90 -11.38 13.02 -24.58
CA ILE A 90 -11.34 13.16 -23.11
C ILE A 90 -12.52 12.43 -22.46
N LYS A 91 -13.73 12.56 -23.00
CA LYS A 91 -14.92 11.86 -22.49
C LYS A 91 -14.76 10.34 -22.60
N GLY A 92 -14.17 9.85 -23.70
CA GLY A 92 -13.83 8.45 -23.90
C GLY A 92 -12.84 7.94 -22.85
N ALA A 93 -11.72 8.65 -22.64
CA ALA A 93 -10.73 8.30 -21.63
C ALA A 93 -11.31 8.30 -20.20
N LEU A 94 -12.20 9.25 -19.88
CA LEU A 94 -12.91 9.28 -18.60
C LEU A 94 -13.89 8.12 -18.43
N ALA A 95 -14.58 7.70 -19.49
CA ALA A 95 -15.46 6.54 -19.46
C ALA A 95 -14.69 5.24 -19.22
N GLU A 96 -13.50 5.08 -19.82
CA GLU A 96 -12.60 3.95 -19.56
C GLU A 96 -12.13 3.92 -18.09
N ILE A 97 -11.72 5.07 -17.53
CA ILE A 97 -11.35 5.17 -16.11
C ILE A 97 -12.51 4.71 -15.22
N TRP A 98 -13.74 5.13 -15.53
CA TRP A 98 -14.91 4.80 -14.72
C TRP A 98 -15.28 3.31 -14.82
N GLN A 99 -15.11 2.68 -15.97
CA GLN A 99 -15.30 1.23 -16.10
C GLN A 99 -14.24 0.46 -15.31
N LEU A 100 -12.99 0.88 -15.38
CA LEU A 100 -11.88 0.30 -14.61
C LEU A 100 -12.12 0.43 -13.10
N GLN A 101 -12.50 1.61 -12.60
CA GLN A 101 -12.84 1.78 -11.18
C GLN A 101 -14.00 0.89 -10.73
N ARG A 102 -15.04 0.72 -11.56
CA ARG A 102 -16.17 -0.17 -11.23
C ARG A 102 -15.75 -1.62 -11.15
N TYR A 103 -14.93 -2.08 -12.09
CA TYR A 103 -14.37 -3.43 -12.07
C TYR A 103 -13.58 -3.67 -10.78
N ILE A 104 -12.71 -2.73 -10.40
CA ILE A 104 -11.87 -2.81 -9.19
C ILE A 104 -12.73 -2.87 -7.92
N LEU A 105 -13.74 -2.01 -7.79
CA LEU A 105 -14.63 -2.00 -6.63
C LEU A 105 -15.47 -3.28 -6.53
N SER A 106 -15.75 -3.95 -7.65
CA SER A 106 -16.48 -5.21 -7.67
C SER A 106 -15.62 -6.44 -7.39
N SER A 107 -14.32 -6.40 -7.74
CA SER A 107 -13.39 -7.52 -7.56
C SER A 107 -12.78 -7.60 -6.16
N GLN A 108 -12.91 -6.54 -5.35
CA GLN A 108 -12.48 -6.50 -3.95
C GLN A 108 -13.55 -7.02 -2.96
N ARG A 109 -14.64 -7.62 -3.44
CA ARG A 109 -15.77 -8.09 -2.63
C ARG A 109 -15.80 -9.59 -2.45
#